data_AF-A0A5J4P8X8-F1
#
_entry.id   AF-A0A5J4P8X8-F1
#
_cell.length_a   1.000
_cell.length_b   1.000
_cell.length_c   1.000
_cell.angle_alpha   90.00
_cell.angle_beta   90.00
_cell.angle_gamma   90.00
#
_symmetry.space_group_name_H-M   'P 1'
#
loop_
_entity.id
_entity.type
_entity.pdbx_description
1 polymer ?
#
loop_
_entity_poly.entity_id
_entity_poly.type
_entity_poly.pdbx_seq_one_letter_code
_entity_poly.pdbx_strand_id
1 'polypeptide(L)'
;TSQLINPRNKQFEPELLNVMGLSPDIFPSKVVMPGETVGFLRDYIAKETGLNSRIPVIAVAGHDTASAVVAVPAENEKFAYISSGTWSLMGIETKEPVITEESFKMNITNEGGVDGTIRFLKNITGMWLLEQCRKEWEREGIKYTYPEIIALSDSVEAFCRLIDPDDSVFANPESMTSAISDYCKKTNQPPPENHAEYIRCI
;
A
#
# COMPACT_ATOMS: atom_id res chain seq x y z
N THR A 1 0.19 0.81 8.65
CA THR A 1 1.21 0.94 9.72
C THR A 1 0.66 1.77 10.87
N SER A 2 1.13 1.59 12.12
CA SER A 2 0.52 2.21 13.30
C SER A 2 1.01 3.64 13.61
N GLN A 3 2.17 4.03 13.07
CA GLN A 3 2.86 5.29 13.38
C GLN A 3 3.26 5.47 14.87
N LEU A 4 3.22 4.40 15.67
CA LEU A 4 3.55 4.43 17.10
C LEU A 4 4.95 3.90 17.44
N ILE A 5 5.66 3.34 16.46
CA ILE A 5 6.99 2.75 16.67
C ILE A 5 8.04 3.74 16.19
N ASN A 6 9.04 4.01 17.03
CA ASN A 6 10.19 4.79 16.65
C ASN A 6 11.11 3.94 15.75
N PRO A 7 11.33 4.32 14.48
CA PRO A 7 12.04 3.47 13.53
C PRO A 7 13.54 3.34 13.81
N ARG A 8 14.12 4.20 14.68
CA ARG A 8 15.54 4.12 15.05
C ARG A 8 15.80 3.05 16.11
N ASN A 9 14.95 2.97 17.13
CA ASN A 9 15.12 2.04 18.25
C ASN A 9 14.16 0.83 18.21
N LYS A 10 13.19 0.86 17.29
CA LYS A 10 12.21 -0.21 17.03
C LYS A 10 11.31 -0.52 18.24
N GLN A 11 11.10 0.46 19.11
CA GLN A 11 10.21 0.39 20.27
C GLN A 11 9.01 1.34 20.08
N PHE A 12 7.93 1.10 20.84
CA PHE A 12 6.83 2.06 20.93
C PHE A 12 7.33 3.39 21.51
N GLU A 13 6.94 4.50 20.89
CA GLU A 13 7.38 5.86 21.24
C GLU A 13 6.55 6.40 22.43
N PRO A 14 7.12 6.51 23.64
CA PRO A 14 6.36 6.88 24.83
C PRO A 14 5.71 8.27 24.73
N GLU A 15 6.37 9.21 24.03
CA GLU A 15 5.81 10.56 23.85
C GLU A 15 4.52 10.52 23.01
N LEU A 16 4.48 9.71 21.95
CA LEU A 16 3.29 9.54 21.13
C LEU A 16 2.17 8.84 21.89
N LEU A 17 2.48 7.78 22.65
CA LEU A 17 1.49 7.09 23.48
C LEU A 17 0.86 8.03 24.51
N ASN A 18 1.70 8.85 25.18
CA ASN A 18 1.24 9.83 26.16
C ASN A 18 0.32 10.89 25.54
N VAL A 19 0.67 11.43 24.36
CA VAL A 19 -0.18 12.40 23.64
C VAL A 19 -1.53 11.80 23.26
N MET A 20 -1.58 10.51 22.94
CA MET A 20 -2.82 9.79 22.62
C MET A 20 -3.60 9.30 23.85
N GLY A 21 -3.07 9.48 25.07
CA GLY A 21 -3.68 8.98 26.29
C GLY A 21 -3.68 7.45 26.40
N LEU A 22 -2.75 6.77 25.73
CA LEU A 22 -2.64 5.31 25.72
C LEU A 22 -1.66 4.83 26.79
N SER A 23 -2.07 3.84 27.58
CA SER A 23 -1.16 3.15 28.51
C SER A 23 -0.19 2.25 27.73
N PRO A 24 1.13 2.31 27.98
CA PRO A 24 2.09 1.38 27.38
C PRO A 24 1.77 -0.10 27.67
N ASP A 25 1.09 -0.40 28.78
CA ASP A 25 0.81 -1.78 29.23
C ASP A 25 -0.18 -2.55 28.32
N ILE A 26 -0.90 -1.85 27.45
CA ILE A 26 -1.79 -2.50 26.46
C ILE A 26 -1.02 -3.05 25.26
N PHE A 27 0.24 -2.64 25.10
CA PHE A 27 1.12 -3.09 24.03
C PHE A 27 2.05 -4.21 24.52
N PRO A 28 2.51 -5.08 23.61
CA PRO A 28 3.56 -6.04 23.95
C PRO A 28 4.80 -5.32 24.48
N SER A 29 5.40 -5.84 25.55
CA SER A 29 6.63 -5.30 26.14
C SER A 29 7.85 -5.39 25.20
N LYS A 30 7.76 -6.22 24.15
CA LYS A 30 8.76 -6.34 23.09
C LYS A 30 8.03 -6.56 21.75
N VAL A 31 8.53 -5.90 20.70
CA VAL A 31 8.15 -6.21 19.32
C VAL A 31 8.73 -7.58 18.93
N VAL A 32 7.86 -8.49 18.49
CA VAL A 32 8.26 -9.81 17.97
C VAL A 32 8.74 -9.64 16.53
N MET A 33 9.96 -10.07 16.24
CA MET A 33 10.52 -9.94 14.89
C MET A 33 10.11 -11.12 13.99
N PRO A 34 10.05 -10.92 12.66
CA PRO A 34 9.84 -12.02 11.71
C PRO A 34 10.85 -13.15 11.91
N GLY A 35 10.38 -14.39 11.84
CA GLY A 35 11.16 -15.61 12.08
C GLY A 35 11.00 -16.18 13.50
N GLU A 36 10.47 -15.42 14.47
CA GLU A 36 10.25 -15.91 15.83
C GLU A 36 9.03 -16.86 15.90
N THR A 37 9.16 -18.01 16.58
CA THR A 37 8.03 -18.88 16.93
C THR A 37 7.21 -18.25 18.04
N VAL A 38 5.99 -17.82 17.74
CA VAL A 38 5.08 -17.19 18.72
C VAL A 38 4.32 -18.21 19.56
N GLY A 39 4.27 -19.46 19.10
CA GLY A 39 3.64 -20.56 19.80
C GLY A 39 3.36 -21.74 18.88
N PHE A 40 2.37 -22.53 19.27
CA PHE A 40 1.92 -23.71 18.50
C PHE A 40 0.42 -23.64 18.28
N LEU A 41 -0.07 -24.41 17.31
CA LEU A 41 -1.49 -24.56 17.04
C LEU A 41 -2.21 -25.02 18.31
N ARG A 42 -3.26 -24.28 18.70
CA ARG A 42 -4.03 -24.62 19.91
C ARG A 42 -4.71 -25.97 19.75
N ASP A 43 -4.74 -26.77 20.81
CA ASP A 43 -5.26 -28.15 20.78
C ASP A 43 -6.70 -28.25 20.24
N TYR A 44 -7.57 -27.28 20.55
CA TYR A 44 -8.94 -27.31 20.06
C TYR A 44 -9.04 -27.07 18.55
N ILE A 45 -8.18 -26.21 17.98
CA ILE A 45 -8.10 -25.99 16.53
C ILE A 45 -7.50 -27.22 15.84
N ALA A 46 -6.47 -27.81 16.44
CA ALA A 46 -5.86 -29.05 15.95
C ALA A 46 -6.90 -30.19 15.87
N LYS A 47 -7.73 -30.34 16.90
CA LYS A 47 -8.83 -31.31 16.93
C LYS A 47 -9.88 -31.05 15.84
N GLU A 48 -10.27 -29.79 15.63
CA GLU A 48 -11.27 -29.41 14.62
C GLU A 48 -10.76 -29.65 13.19
N THR A 49 -9.49 -29.34 12.94
CA THR A 49 -8.88 -29.43 11.60
C THR A 49 -8.25 -30.79 11.29
N GLY A 50 -8.13 -31.68 12.29
CA GLY A 50 -7.41 -32.96 12.17
C GLY A 50 -5.88 -32.81 12.06
N LEU A 51 -5.35 -31.61 12.34
CA LEU A 51 -3.94 -31.30 12.26
C LEU A 51 -3.19 -31.64 13.56
N ASN A 52 -1.86 -31.71 13.48
CA ASN A 52 -1.01 -31.91 14.65
C ASN A 52 -0.92 -30.60 15.48
N SER A 53 -1.15 -30.66 16.80
CA SER A 53 -1.05 -29.47 17.66
C SER A 53 0.38 -28.94 17.85
N ARG A 54 1.41 -29.71 17.47
CA ARG A 54 2.81 -29.26 17.47
C ARG A 54 3.21 -28.47 16.22
N ILE A 55 2.25 -28.06 15.38
CA ILE A 55 2.55 -27.16 14.25
C ILE A 55 2.95 -25.79 14.83
N PRO A 56 4.17 -25.29 14.53
CA PRO A 56 4.61 -24.00 15.02
C PRO A 56 3.87 -22.87 14.31
N VAL A 57 3.53 -21.84 15.07
CA VAL A 57 3.04 -20.56 14.54
C VAL A 57 4.22 -19.60 14.54
N ILE A 58 4.62 -19.17 13.34
CA ILE A 58 5.78 -18.30 13.14
C ILE A 58 5.29 -16.88 12.87
N ALA A 59 5.84 -15.90 13.58
CA ALA A 59 5.69 -14.51 13.20
C ALA A 59 6.41 -14.31 11.87
N VAL A 60 5.68 -13.98 10.81
CA VAL A 60 6.26 -13.58 9.52
C VAL A 60 6.37 -12.06 9.45
N ALA A 61 6.76 -11.52 8.30
CA ALA A 61 6.55 -10.10 8.01
C ALA A 61 5.05 -9.80 7.99
N GLY A 62 4.47 -9.50 9.16
CA GLY A 62 3.02 -9.45 9.37
C GLY A 62 2.29 -8.36 8.58
N HIS A 63 3.04 -7.39 8.04
CA HIS A 63 2.54 -6.46 7.03
C HIS A 63 2.68 -7.09 5.64
N ASP A 64 1.61 -7.12 4.87
CA ASP A 64 1.55 -7.71 3.52
C ASP A 64 2.61 -7.15 2.57
N THR A 65 2.82 -5.83 2.55
CA THR A 65 3.84 -5.18 1.72
C THR A 65 5.24 -5.60 2.18
N ALA A 66 5.46 -5.79 3.48
CA ALA A 66 6.75 -6.30 3.95
C ALA A 66 6.99 -7.74 3.47
N SER A 67 5.96 -8.59 3.48
CA SER A 67 6.04 -9.93 2.90
C SER A 67 6.27 -9.90 1.37
N ALA A 68 5.63 -8.98 0.65
CA ALA A 68 5.80 -8.83 -0.80
C ALA A 68 7.23 -8.39 -1.16
N VAL A 69 7.79 -7.44 -0.41
CA VAL A 69 9.17 -6.95 -0.61
C VAL A 69 10.20 -8.06 -0.39
N VAL A 70 10.01 -8.91 0.61
CA VAL A 70 10.89 -10.08 0.86
C VAL A 70 10.93 -11.06 -0.31
N ALA A 71 9.84 -11.14 -1.10
CA ALA A 71 9.77 -12.00 -2.27
C ALA A 71 10.39 -11.39 -3.53
N VAL A 72 10.84 -10.13 -3.50
CA VAL A 72 11.50 -9.49 -4.65
C VAL A 72 12.82 -10.22 -4.93
N PRO A 73 13.05 -10.72 -6.16
CA PRO A 73 14.26 -11.45 -6.51
C PRO A 73 15.43 -10.48 -6.75
N ALA A 74 15.69 -9.59 -5.79
CA ALA A 74 16.77 -8.61 -5.88
C ALA A 74 18.13 -9.31 -5.74
N GLU A 75 19.02 -9.09 -6.70
CA GLU A 75 20.38 -9.66 -6.67
C GLU A 75 21.28 -8.95 -5.65
N ASN A 76 20.98 -7.70 -5.31
CA ASN A 76 21.75 -6.88 -4.40
C ASN A 76 20.89 -5.72 -3.83
N GLU A 77 21.48 -4.92 -2.92
CA GLU A 77 20.81 -3.80 -2.24
C GLU A 77 20.41 -2.62 -3.16
N LYS A 78 20.85 -2.59 -4.43
CA LYS A 78 20.53 -1.53 -5.41
C LYS A 78 19.31 -1.91 -6.24
N PHE A 79 18.16 -1.99 -5.59
CA PHE A 79 16.90 -2.22 -6.27
C PHE A 79 15.84 -1.26 -5.74
N ALA A 80 14.82 -1.05 -6.57
CA ALA A 80 13.56 -0.47 -6.15
C ALA A 80 12.45 -1.48 -6.43
N TYR A 81 11.38 -1.41 -5.66
CA TYR A 81 10.19 -2.23 -5.86
C TYR A 81 8.98 -1.34 -6.06
N ILE A 82 7.99 -1.88 -6.77
CA ILE A 82 6.63 -1.36 -6.79
C ILE A 82 5.68 -2.52 -6.47
N SER A 83 5.09 -2.48 -5.28
CA SER A 83 4.03 -3.42 -4.90
C SER A 83 2.71 -2.86 -5.41
N SER A 84 2.23 -3.36 -6.54
CA SER A 84 1.06 -2.83 -7.25
C SER A 84 -0.21 -3.63 -6.93
N GLY A 85 -1.11 -3.02 -6.16
CA GLY A 85 -2.48 -3.50 -5.93
C GLY A 85 -3.48 -2.33 -6.01
N THR A 86 -4.56 -2.40 -5.24
CA THR A 86 -5.48 -1.26 -5.06
C THR A 86 -4.71 0.00 -4.67
N TRP A 87 -3.69 -0.16 -3.81
CA TRP A 87 -2.64 0.84 -3.58
C TRP A 87 -1.36 0.40 -4.25
N SER A 88 -0.56 1.37 -4.70
CA SER A 88 0.81 1.13 -5.17
C SER A 88 1.81 1.62 -4.13
N LEU A 89 2.74 0.77 -3.72
CA LEU A 89 3.81 1.15 -2.80
C LEU A 89 5.14 1.07 -3.53
N MET A 90 5.74 2.22 -3.80
CA MET A 90 7.03 2.32 -4.48
C MET A 90 8.11 2.70 -3.47
N GLY A 91 9.20 1.95 -3.44
CA GLY A 91 10.27 2.23 -2.48
C GLY A 91 11.55 1.45 -2.71
N ILE A 92 12.46 1.61 -1.75
CA ILE A 92 13.75 0.91 -1.66
C ILE A 92 13.90 0.33 -0.24
N GLU A 93 14.81 -0.62 -0.07
CA GLU A 93 15.26 -1.04 1.26
C GLU A 93 16.51 -0.27 1.69
N THR A 94 16.53 0.20 2.94
CA THR A 94 17.67 0.85 3.57
C THR A 94 18.00 0.16 4.89
N LYS A 95 19.26 0.27 5.33
CA LYS A 95 19.70 -0.28 6.63
C LYS A 95 19.19 0.53 7.82
N GLU A 96 19.08 1.85 7.61
CA GLU A 96 18.70 2.83 8.62
C GLU A 96 17.58 3.72 8.07
N PRO A 97 16.72 4.28 8.95
CA PRO A 97 15.66 5.15 8.50
C PRO A 97 16.20 6.49 8.00
N VAL A 98 15.65 6.97 6.89
CA VAL A 98 15.95 8.27 6.28
C VAL A 98 14.92 9.27 6.80
N ILE A 99 15.34 10.08 7.78
CA ILE A 99 14.49 11.08 8.44
C ILE A 99 15.15 12.44 8.26
N THR A 100 14.73 13.15 7.22
CA THR A 100 15.21 14.49 6.86
C THR A 100 14.02 15.42 6.63
N GLU A 101 14.27 16.72 6.56
CA GLU A 101 13.24 17.69 6.17
C GLU A 101 12.69 17.40 4.76
N GLU A 102 13.56 16.91 3.86
CA GLU A 102 13.18 16.52 2.51
C GLU A 102 12.27 15.29 2.50
N SER A 103 12.61 14.21 3.22
CA SER A 103 11.77 13.01 3.30
C SER A 103 10.40 13.32 3.92
N PHE A 104 10.36 14.25 4.89
CA PHE A 104 9.13 14.76 5.47
C PHE A 104 8.27 15.53 4.45
N LYS A 105 8.85 16.50 3.73
CA LYS A 105 8.14 17.29 2.71
C LYS A 105 7.61 16.44 1.56
N MET A 106 8.33 15.39 1.19
CA MET A 106 7.94 14.45 0.14
C MET A 106 6.93 13.39 0.62
N ASN A 107 6.56 13.40 1.91
CA ASN A 107 5.66 12.44 2.55
C ASN A 107 6.11 10.98 2.34
N ILE A 108 7.41 10.71 2.51
CA ILE A 108 7.98 9.37 2.40
C ILE A 108 7.99 8.72 3.79
N THR A 109 7.56 7.46 3.86
CA THR A 109 7.51 6.70 5.11
C THR A 109 8.72 5.78 5.28
N ASN A 110 9.06 5.51 6.53
CA ASN A 110 10.08 4.56 6.94
C ASN A 110 9.38 3.40 7.65
N GLU A 111 9.03 2.34 6.92
CA GLU A 111 8.36 1.18 7.50
C GLU A 111 9.35 0.07 7.88
N GLY A 112 9.02 -0.76 8.88
CA GLY A 112 9.85 -1.91 9.22
C GLY A 112 9.90 -2.96 8.10
N GLY A 113 11.10 -3.46 7.82
CA GLY A 113 11.38 -4.60 6.96
C GLY A 113 11.81 -5.85 7.75
N VAL A 114 12.22 -6.90 7.02
CA VAL A 114 12.78 -8.14 7.59
C VAL A 114 14.26 -7.93 7.91
N ASP A 115 14.82 -8.72 8.84
CA ASP A 115 16.22 -8.62 9.28
C ASP A 115 16.64 -7.22 9.77
N GLY A 116 15.65 -6.45 10.23
CA GLY A 116 15.87 -5.11 10.77
C GLY A 116 16.12 -4.03 9.73
N THR A 117 15.89 -4.30 8.43
CA THR A 117 15.89 -3.28 7.38
C THR A 117 14.73 -2.29 7.56
N ILE A 118 14.80 -1.20 6.81
CA ILE A 118 13.75 -0.20 6.66
C ILE A 118 13.30 -0.20 5.21
N ARG A 119 12.00 -0.21 5.00
CA ARG A 119 11.35 0.02 3.72
C ARG A 119 11.06 1.51 3.61
N PHE A 120 11.91 2.22 2.87
CA PHE A 120 11.76 3.65 2.59
C PHE A 120 10.92 3.81 1.34
N LEU A 121 9.65 4.16 1.51
CA LEU A 121 8.65 4.06 0.46
C LEU A 121 7.63 5.20 0.50
N LYS A 122 6.96 5.41 -0.63
CA LYS A 122 5.80 6.31 -0.73
C LYS A 122 4.57 5.51 -1.15
N ASN A 123 3.44 5.82 -0.51
CA ASN A 123 2.14 5.32 -0.92
C ASN A 123 1.66 6.12 -2.14
N ILE A 124 1.13 5.40 -3.12
CA ILE A 124 0.53 5.94 -4.33
C ILE A 124 -0.87 5.35 -4.44
N THR A 125 -1.87 6.16 -4.78
CA THR A 125 -3.27 5.71 -4.89
C THR A 125 -3.44 4.51 -5.84
N GLY A 126 -2.53 4.31 -6.80
CA GLY A 126 -2.42 3.06 -7.56
C GLY A 126 -3.66 2.74 -8.39
N MET A 127 -4.07 1.46 -8.42
CA MET A 127 -5.18 0.99 -9.26
C MET A 127 -6.57 1.33 -8.71
N TRP A 128 -6.66 1.94 -7.52
CA TRP A 128 -7.92 2.36 -6.91
C TRP A 128 -8.79 3.21 -7.86
N LEU A 129 -8.18 4.15 -8.61
CA LEU A 129 -8.90 4.99 -9.57
C LEU A 129 -9.63 4.14 -10.60
N LEU A 130 -8.90 3.19 -11.22
CA LEU A 130 -9.48 2.31 -12.23
C LEU A 130 -10.54 1.38 -11.61
N GLU A 131 -10.30 0.85 -10.41
CA GLU A 131 -11.26 0.01 -9.71
C GLU A 131 -12.58 0.75 -9.41
N GLN A 132 -12.54 2.02 -9.01
CA GLN A 132 -13.75 2.80 -8.78
C GLN A 132 -14.46 3.16 -10.08
N CYS A 133 -13.74 3.59 -11.11
CA CYS A 133 -14.33 3.84 -12.43
C CYS A 133 -15.02 2.57 -12.97
N ARG A 134 -14.37 1.40 -12.85
CA ARG A 134 -14.98 0.12 -13.24
C ARG A 134 -16.24 -0.18 -12.45
N LYS A 135 -16.27 0.03 -11.13
CA LYS A 135 -17.48 -0.17 -10.31
C LYS A 135 -18.64 0.70 -10.77
N GLU A 136 -18.37 1.94 -11.21
CA GLU A 136 -19.39 2.82 -11.78
C GLU A 136 -19.91 2.27 -13.10
N TRP A 137 -19.03 1.92 -14.05
CA TRP A 137 -19.43 1.34 -15.34
C TRP A 137 -20.17 -0.01 -15.19
N GLU A 138 -19.80 -0.83 -14.20
CA GLU A 138 -20.49 -2.08 -13.92
C GLU A 138 -21.94 -1.88 -13.46
N ARG A 139 -22.22 -0.79 -12.72
CA ARG A 139 -23.60 -0.43 -12.34
C ARG A 139 -24.44 0.01 -13.54
N GLU A 140 -23.80 0.51 -14.58
CA GLU A 140 -24.40 0.85 -15.88
C GLU A 140 -24.51 -0.37 -16.82
N GLY A 141 -24.08 -1.56 -16.37
CA GLY A 141 -24.16 -2.80 -17.13
C GLY A 141 -22.97 -3.05 -18.06
N ILE A 142 -21.92 -2.23 -17.98
CA ILE A 142 -20.73 -2.34 -18.83
C ILE A 142 -19.61 -3.01 -18.03
N LYS A 143 -19.10 -4.14 -18.53
CA LYS A 143 -18.02 -4.91 -17.90
C LYS A 143 -16.88 -5.09 -18.88
N TYR A 144 -15.66 -4.85 -18.39
CA TYR A 144 -14.43 -5.12 -19.14
C TYR A 144 -13.57 -6.13 -18.39
N THR A 145 -13.01 -7.05 -19.16
CA THR A 145 -11.87 -7.87 -18.78
C THR A 145 -10.59 -7.04 -18.84
N TYR A 146 -9.53 -7.45 -18.15
CA TYR A 146 -8.24 -6.74 -18.21
C TYR A 146 -7.65 -6.66 -19.64
N PRO A 147 -7.71 -7.71 -20.48
CA PRO A 147 -7.28 -7.59 -21.88
C PRO A 147 -8.04 -6.51 -22.67
N GLU A 148 -9.35 -6.36 -22.43
CA GLU A 148 -10.14 -5.30 -23.06
C GLU A 148 -9.74 -3.91 -22.55
N ILE A 149 -9.47 -3.77 -21.25
CA ILE A 149 -8.98 -2.51 -20.66
C ILE A 149 -7.65 -2.11 -21.31
N ILE A 150 -6.71 -3.05 -21.46
CA ILE A 150 -5.41 -2.79 -22.11
C ILE A 150 -5.63 -2.35 -23.56
N ALA A 151 -6.46 -3.06 -24.31
CA ALA A 151 -6.78 -2.71 -25.70
C ALA A 151 -7.44 -1.32 -25.83
N LEU A 152 -8.34 -0.96 -24.90
CA LEU A 152 -8.92 0.38 -24.84
C LEU A 152 -7.86 1.44 -24.57
N SER A 153 -6.97 1.22 -23.60
CA SER A 153 -5.86 2.16 -23.30
C SER A 153 -4.98 2.40 -24.53
N ASP A 154 -4.64 1.33 -25.25
CA ASP A 154 -3.78 1.40 -26.44
C ASP A 154 -4.46 2.07 -27.65
N SER A 155 -5.80 2.13 -27.66
CA SER A 155 -6.56 2.81 -28.71
C SER A 155 -6.54 4.34 -28.63
N VAL A 156 -6.02 4.90 -27.53
CA VAL A 156 -6.01 6.35 -27.25
C VAL A 156 -4.58 6.87 -27.15
N GLU A 157 -4.36 8.09 -27.64
CA GLU A 157 -3.07 8.77 -27.54
C GLU A 157 -2.65 8.98 -26.06
N ALA A 158 -1.37 8.73 -25.76
CA ALA A 158 -0.84 8.86 -24.39
C ALA A 158 -0.67 10.32 -23.98
N PHE A 159 -0.70 10.57 -22.67
CA PHE A 159 -0.36 11.87 -22.05
C PHE A 159 -1.23 13.06 -22.51
N CYS A 160 -2.41 12.81 -23.09
CA CYS A 160 -3.39 13.86 -23.40
C CYS A 160 -4.02 14.47 -22.13
N ARG A 161 -4.00 13.71 -21.02
CA ARG A 161 -4.61 14.04 -19.73
C ARG A 161 -3.71 13.50 -18.63
N LEU A 162 -3.37 14.35 -17.67
CA LEU A 162 -2.50 14.05 -16.55
C LEU A 162 -3.19 14.45 -15.25
N ILE A 163 -3.29 13.50 -14.33
CA ILE A 163 -3.80 13.72 -12.99
C ILE A 163 -2.71 13.41 -11.98
N ASP A 164 -2.72 14.10 -10.84
CA ASP A 164 -1.97 13.64 -9.68
C ASP A 164 -2.83 12.61 -8.94
N PRO A 165 -2.53 11.30 -9.02
CA PRO A 165 -3.34 10.28 -8.39
C PRO A 165 -3.36 10.40 -6.86
N ASP A 166 -2.40 11.12 -6.26
CA ASP A 166 -2.33 11.36 -4.81
C ASP A 166 -3.04 12.66 -4.39
N ASP A 167 -3.68 13.39 -5.32
CA ASP A 167 -4.51 14.55 -4.96
C ASP A 167 -5.70 14.11 -4.10
N SER A 168 -6.00 14.90 -3.06
CA SER A 168 -6.99 14.55 -2.04
C SER A 168 -8.41 14.39 -2.61
N VAL A 169 -8.70 14.95 -3.78
CA VAL A 169 -10.00 14.73 -4.47
C VAL A 169 -10.23 13.27 -4.86
N PHE A 170 -9.18 12.46 -5.00
CA PHE A 170 -9.27 11.05 -5.38
C PHE A 170 -9.32 10.08 -4.20
N ALA A 171 -9.18 10.57 -2.96
CA ALA A 171 -9.12 9.72 -1.77
C ALA A 171 -10.39 8.87 -1.58
N ASN A 172 -11.58 9.49 -1.72
CA ASN A 172 -12.87 8.79 -1.66
C ASN A 172 -14.02 9.67 -2.22
N PRO A 173 -14.01 10.03 -3.52
CA PRO A 173 -15.08 10.83 -4.11
C PRO A 173 -16.39 10.03 -4.23
N GLU A 174 -17.52 10.72 -4.36
CA GLU A 174 -18.82 10.08 -4.64
C GLU A 174 -18.86 9.38 -6.01
N SER A 175 -18.16 9.96 -7.00
CA SER A 175 -17.92 9.40 -8.33
C SER A 175 -16.48 9.69 -8.74
N MET A 176 -15.72 8.64 -9.01
CA MET A 176 -14.34 8.72 -9.46
C MET A 176 -14.25 9.27 -10.89
N THR A 177 -15.16 8.90 -11.80
CA THR A 177 -15.16 9.46 -13.16
C THR A 177 -15.44 10.96 -13.14
N SER A 178 -16.37 11.42 -12.29
CA SER A 178 -16.64 12.85 -12.11
C SER A 178 -15.43 13.58 -11.54
N ALA A 179 -14.78 13.02 -10.50
CA ALA A 179 -13.59 13.59 -9.91
C ALA A 179 -12.44 13.74 -10.93
N ILE A 180 -12.19 12.73 -11.78
CA ILE A 180 -11.17 12.78 -12.83
C ILE A 180 -11.52 13.86 -13.87
N SER A 181 -12.78 13.88 -14.33
CA SER A 181 -13.26 14.88 -15.29
C SER A 181 -13.09 16.31 -14.76
N ASP A 182 -13.46 16.54 -13.50
CA ASP A 182 -13.38 17.86 -12.87
C ASP A 182 -11.95 18.27 -12.56
N TYR A 183 -11.07 17.32 -12.20
CA TYR A 183 -9.64 17.59 -12.05
C TYR A 183 -9.03 18.05 -13.38
N CYS A 184 -9.34 17.37 -14.49
CA CYS A 184 -8.88 17.76 -15.82
C CYS A 184 -9.35 19.19 -16.16
N LYS A 185 -10.63 19.49 -15.98
CA LYS A 185 -11.17 20.85 -16.21
C LYS A 185 -10.47 21.90 -15.34
N LYS A 186 -10.32 21.63 -14.04
CA LYS A 186 -9.66 22.53 -13.07
C LYS A 186 -8.21 22.82 -13.46
N THR A 187 -7.55 21.88 -14.11
CA THR A 187 -6.16 22.00 -14.59
C THR A 187 -6.06 22.42 -16.07
N ASN A 188 -7.16 22.88 -16.69
CA ASN A 188 -7.26 23.32 -18.09
C ASN A 188 -6.89 22.22 -19.11
N GLN A 189 -7.20 20.97 -18.80
CA GLN A 189 -7.06 19.81 -19.68
C GLN A 189 -8.44 19.38 -20.19
N PRO A 190 -8.53 18.76 -21.40
CA PRO A 190 -9.79 18.23 -21.87
C PRO A 190 -10.27 17.09 -20.95
N PRO A 191 -11.53 17.08 -20.48
CA PRO A 191 -12.02 15.95 -19.70
C PRO A 191 -12.05 14.66 -20.54
N PRO A 192 -11.97 13.46 -19.93
CA PRO A 192 -12.23 12.22 -20.65
C PRO A 192 -13.70 12.13 -21.05
N GLU A 193 -13.97 11.74 -22.30
CA GLU A 193 -15.29 11.65 -22.92
C GLU A 193 -15.80 10.20 -23.02
N ASN A 194 -14.90 9.22 -22.97
CA ASN A 194 -15.24 7.80 -23.07
C ASN A 194 -14.34 6.94 -22.17
N HIS A 195 -14.72 5.68 -21.97
CA HIS A 195 -14.01 4.77 -21.05
C HIS A 195 -12.54 4.56 -21.42
N ALA A 196 -12.19 4.55 -22.71
CA ALA A 196 -10.81 4.39 -23.14
C ALA A 196 -9.94 5.58 -22.70
N GLU A 197 -10.48 6.80 -22.77
CA GLU A 197 -9.78 8.00 -22.28
C GLU A 197 -9.65 8.04 -20.76
N TYR A 198 -10.66 7.56 -20.01
CA TYR A 198 -10.54 7.39 -18.56
C TYR A 198 -9.45 6.39 -18.22
N ILE A 199 -9.44 5.22 -18.88
CA ILE A 199 -8.43 4.17 -18.68
C ILE A 199 -7.04 4.69 -19.05
N ARG A 200 -6.89 5.49 -20.11
CA ARG A 200 -5.60 6.03 -20.55
C ARG A 200 -5.07 7.15 -19.66
N CYS A 201 -5.97 7.87 -19.00
CA CYS A 201 -5.63 8.94 -18.06
C CYS A 201 -5.06 8.39 -16.73
N ILE A 202 -5.44 7.17 -16.37
CA ILE A 202 -5.00 6.45 -15.16
C ILE A 202 -3.72 5.67 -15.48
#